data_AF-A0A960SKC5-F1
#
_entry.id   AF-A0A960SKC5-F1
#
_cell.length_a   1.000
_cell.length_b   1.000
_cell.length_c   1.000
_cell.angle_alpha   90.00
_cell.angle_beta   90.00
_cell.angle_gamma   90.00
#
_symmetry.space_group_name_H-M   'P 1'
#
loop_
_entity.id
_entity.type
_entity.pdbx_description
1 polymer ?
#
loop_
_entity_poly.entity_id
_entity_poly.type
_entity_poly.pdbx_seq_one_letter_code
_entity_poly.pdbx_strand_id
1 'polypeptide(L)'
;MSNSQPSIERRTAWFISIAGSFLILGGLAWLLFTLTAPPGIDQVRAEERRKALAEVRGADQQALTTAAVLDAGKGLYRIPIENAEALMLAKWQDPAAGRADLLRRLEVSTAQPPPPANPYE
;
A
#
# COMPACT_ATOMS: atom_id res chain seq x y z
N MET A 1 4.43 36.17 62.88
CA MET A 1 3.94 35.03 62.06
C MET A 1 2.61 35.44 61.45
N SER A 2 2.64 36.10 60.29
CA SER A 2 1.43 36.52 59.58
C SER A 2 1.44 35.87 58.20
N ASN A 3 0.67 34.80 58.04
CA ASN A 3 0.40 34.25 56.71
C ASN A 3 -1.08 34.47 56.39
N SER A 4 -1.39 35.67 55.93
CA SER A 4 -2.71 36.07 55.46
C SER A 4 -2.76 35.85 53.95
N GLN A 5 -3.19 34.67 53.48
CA GLN A 5 -3.48 34.46 52.05
C GLN A 5 -4.85 33.79 51.79
N PRO A 6 -5.98 34.47 52.10
CA PRO A 6 -7.32 33.94 51.80
C PRO A 6 -7.81 34.21 50.36
N SER A 7 -7.08 34.94 49.50
CA SER A 7 -7.56 35.36 48.18
C SER A 7 -7.14 34.45 47.02
N ILE A 8 -5.91 33.91 47.05
CA ILE A 8 -5.36 33.06 45.98
C ILE A 8 -5.91 31.63 46.10
N GLU A 9 -6.01 31.08 47.31
CA GLU A 9 -6.58 29.74 47.56
C GLU A 9 -8.05 29.67 47.13
N ARG A 10 -8.82 30.73 47.41
CA ARG A 10 -10.22 30.79 46.97
C ARG A 10 -10.31 30.86 45.45
N ARG A 11 -9.49 31.69 44.78
CA ARG A 11 -9.47 31.79 43.31
C ARG A 11 -9.06 30.49 42.62
N THR A 12 -8.07 29.79 43.17
CA THR A 12 -7.63 28.49 42.64
C THR A 12 -8.70 27.42 42.82
N ALA A 13 -9.38 27.37 43.98
CA ALA A 13 -10.51 26.47 44.20
C ALA A 13 -11.66 26.70 43.21
N TRP A 14 -12.01 27.97 42.94
CA TRP A 14 -13.00 28.31 41.92
C TRP A 14 -12.56 27.89 40.52
N PHE A 15 -11.29 28.15 40.16
CA PHE A 15 -10.76 27.77 38.85
C PHE A 15 -10.78 26.25 38.65
N ILE A 16 -10.35 25.47 39.64
CA ILE A 16 -10.37 24.00 39.59
C ILE A 16 -11.81 23.48 39.47
N SER A 17 -12.74 24.06 40.23
CA SER A 17 -14.15 23.65 40.19
C SER A 17 -14.79 23.92 38.83
N ILE A 18 -14.50 25.09 38.24
CA ILE A 18 -14.99 25.47 36.91
C ILE A 18 -14.37 24.56 35.84
N ALA A 19 -13.04 24.39 35.86
CA ALA A 19 -12.33 23.53 34.91
C ALA A 19 -12.79 22.07 35.01
N GLY A 20 -12.96 21.55 36.23
CA GLY A 20 -13.47 20.20 36.48
C GLY A 20 -14.88 20.01 35.94
N SER A 21 -15.78 20.98 36.15
CA SER A 21 -17.14 20.94 35.61
C SER A 21 -17.14 20.90 34.08
N PHE A 22 -16.34 21.76 33.43
CA PHE A 22 -16.21 21.76 31.97
C PHE A 22 -15.58 20.46 31.43
N LEU A 23 -14.60 19.89 32.14
CA LEU A 23 -14.02 18.61 31.76
C LEU A 23 -15.02 17.45 31.86
N ILE A 24 -15.84 17.43 32.91
CA ILE A 24 -16.87 16.41 33.08
C ILE A 24 -17.93 16.56 31.99
N LEU A 25 -18.44 17.77 31.76
CA LEU A 25 -19.45 18.02 30.73
C LEU A 25 -18.92 17.76 29.33
N GLY A 26 -17.72 18.23 29.01
CA GLY A 26 -17.06 18.01 27.72
C GLY A 26 -16.75 16.54 27.49
N GLY A 27 -16.23 15.83 28.50
CA GLY A 27 -15.95 14.41 28.44
C GLY A 27 -17.23 13.58 28.23
N LEU A 28 -18.31 13.90 28.96
CA LEU A 28 -19.60 13.23 28.80
C LEU A 28 -20.20 13.49 27.41
N ALA A 29 -20.14 14.73 26.92
CA ALA A 29 -20.61 15.09 25.58
C ALA A 29 -19.82 14.36 24.49
N TRP A 30 -18.49 14.27 24.63
CA TRP A 30 -17.64 13.54 23.70
C TRP A 30 -17.92 12.03 23.71
N LEU A 31 -18.12 11.45 24.89
CA LEU A 31 -18.50 10.04 25.03
C LEU A 31 -19.85 9.75 24.38
N LEU A 32 -20.86 10.59 24.64
CA LEU A 32 -22.18 10.45 24.04
C LEU A 32 -22.11 10.63 22.52
N PHE A 33 -21.35 11.61 22.04
CA PHE A 33 -21.15 11.84 20.61
C PHE A 33 -20.50 10.62 19.94
N THR A 34 -19.43 10.05 20.51
CA THR A 34 -18.77 8.87 19.92
C THR A 34 -19.64 7.62 19.95
N LEU A 35 -20.49 7.44 20.98
CA LEU A 35 -21.40 6.29 21.09
C LEU A 35 -22.66 6.40 20.22
N THR A 36 -23.16 7.61 20.01
CA THR A 36 -24.44 7.86 19.31
C THR A 36 -24.27 8.46 17.91
N ALA A 37 -23.03 8.77 17.51
CA ALA A 37 -22.75 9.28 16.19
C ALA A 37 -23.29 8.28 15.15
N PRO A 38 -24.17 8.73 14.25
CA PRO A 38 -24.64 7.87 13.18
C PRO A 38 -23.44 7.41 12.35
N PRO A 39 -23.43 6.16 11.89
CA PRO A 39 -22.40 5.72 10.96
C PRO A 39 -22.39 6.68 9.77
N GLY A 40 -21.20 7.15 9.40
CA GLY A 40 -21.02 7.97 8.21
C GLY A 40 -21.61 7.23 7.00
N ILE A 41 -22.30 7.97 6.13
CA ILE A 41 -23.08 7.43 4.99
C ILE A 41 -22.24 6.45 4.14
N ASP A 42 -20.93 6.63 4.09
CA ASP A 42 -19.99 5.82 3.31
C ASP A 42 -19.14 4.83 4.15
N GLN A 43 -19.39 4.64 5.45
CA GLN A 43 -18.55 3.76 6.28
C GLN A 43 -18.47 2.34 5.72
N VAL A 44 -19.59 1.76 5.31
CA VAL A 44 -19.64 0.42 4.71
C VAL A 44 -18.80 0.36 3.43
N ARG A 45 -18.93 1.36 2.55
CA ARG A 45 -18.15 1.43 1.30
C ARG A 45 -16.65 1.67 1.56
N ALA A 46 -16.32 2.45 2.58
CA ALA A 46 -14.94 2.69 2.98
C ALA A 46 -14.29 1.39 3.50
N GLU A 47 -15.03 0.59 4.27
CA GLU A 47 -14.58 -0.72 4.72
C GLU A 47 -14.40 -1.71 3.56
N GLU A 48 -15.34 -1.75 2.61
CA GLU A 48 -15.23 -2.56 1.39
C GLU A 48 -13.97 -2.19 0.58
N ARG A 49 -13.74 -0.90 0.32
CA ARG A 49 -12.55 -0.43 -0.38
C ARG A 49 -11.26 -0.78 0.35
N ARG A 50 -11.25 -0.66 1.68
CA ARG A 50 -10.08 -1.04 2.50
C ARG A 50 -9.77 -2.53 2.41
N LYS A 51 -10.80 -3.39 2.43
CA LYS A 51 -10.63 -4.85 2.27
C LYS A 51 -10.12 -5.19 0.87
N ALA A 52 -10.76 -4.66 -0.17
CA ALA A 52 -10.34 -4.87 -1.55
C ALA A 52 -8.88 -4.42 -1.79
N LEU A 53 -8.50 -3.27 -1.24
CA LEU A 53 -7.12 -2.78 -1.34
C LEU A 53 -6.12 -3.67 -0.57
N ALA A 54 -6.50 -4.23 0.58
CA ALA A 54 -5.65 -5.17 1.30
C ALA A 54 -5.43 -6.48 0.52
N GLU A 55 -6.49 -6.99 -0.13
CA GLU A 55 -6.41 -8.17 -1.01
C GLU A 55 -5.49 -7.92 -2.21
N VAL A 56 -5.66 -6.78 -2.89
CA VAL A 56 -4.80 -6.38 -4.02
C VAL A 56 -3.34 -6.26 -3.56
N ARG A 57 -3.08 -5.57 -2.45
CA ARG A 57 -1.71 -5.45 -1.92
C ARG A 57 -1.10 -6.79 -1.53
N GLY A 58 -1.90 -7.72 -0.99
CA GLY A 58 -1.44 -9.08 -0.69
C GLY A 58 -1.06 -9.85 -1.95
N ALA A 59 -1.90 -9.78 -2.99
CA ALA A 59 -1.61 -10.38 -4.29
C ALA A 59 -0.37 -9.75 -4.96
N ASP A 60 -0.24 -8.42 -4.89
CA ASP A 60 0.90 -7.69 -5.43
C ASP A 60 2.20 -8.05 -4.70
N GLN A 61 2.17 -8.16 -3.37
CA GLN A 61 3.34 -8.54 -2.59
C GLN A 61 3.83 -9.94 -2.98
N GLN A 62 2.92 -10.90 -3.15
CA GLN A 62 3.28 -12.23 -3.67
C GLN A 62 3.81 -12.13 -5.10
N ALA A 63 3.16 -11.35 -5.96
CA ALA A 63 3.57 -11.17 -7.34
C ALA A 63 4.99 -10.60 -7.49
N LEU A 64 5.37 -9.65 -6.63
CA LEU A 64 6.67 -8.97 -6.71
C LEU A 64 7.81 -9.79 -6.09
N THR A 65 7.51 -10.61 -5.09
CA THR A 65 8.54 -11.33 -4.32
C THR A 65 8.71 -12.79 -4.71
N THR A 66 7.77 -13.36 -5.47
CA THR A 66 7.78 -14.78 -5.82
C THR A 66 7.88 -15.01 -7.33
N ALA A 67 8.61 -16.06 -7.69
CA ALA A 67 8.61 -16.56 -9.05
C ALA A 67 7.33 -17.38 -9.30
N ALA A 68 6.72 -17.19 -10.47
CA ALA A 68 5.50 -17.90 -10.83
C ALA A 68 5.46 -18.19 -12.33
N VAL A 69 4.84 -19.31 -12.70
CA VAL A 69 4.54 -19.63 -14.10
C VAL A 69 3.23 -18.94 -14.48
N LEU A 70 3.25 -18.08 -15.50
CA LEU A 70 2.04 -17.38 -15.97
C LEU A 70 1.36 -18.15 -17.09
N ASP A 71 2.13 -18.55 -18.10
CA ASP A 71 1.65 -19.36 -19.23
C ASP A 71 2.81 -20.23 -19.72
N ALA A 72 2.83 -21.48 -19.28
CA ALA A 72 3.88 -22.44 -19.64
C ALA A 72 3.89 -22.73 -21.15
N GLY A 73 2.71 -22.73 -21.80
CA GLY A 73 2.57 -23.00 -23.22
C GLY A 73 3.21 -21.90 -24.08
N LYS A 74 3.25 -20.67 -23.58
CA LYS A 74 3.92 -19.52 -24.22
C LYS A 74 5.30 -19.20 -23.63
N GLY A 75 5.76 -19.96 -22.64
CA GLY A 75 7.01 -19.69 -21.94
C GLY A 75 7.02 -18.38 -21.15
N LEU A 76 5.86 -17.92 -20.67
CA LEU A 76 5.73 -16.70 -19.87
C LEU A 76 5.90 -17.03 -18.38
N TYR A 77 6.95 -16.49 -17.79
CA TYR A 77 7.29 -16.64 -16.39
C TYR A 77 7.41 -15.27 -15.73
N ARG A 78 6.96 -15.18 -14.49
CA ARG A 78 7.21 -14.05 -13.61
C ARG A 78 8.46 -14.35 -12.78
N ILE A 79 9.39 -13.40 -12.77
CA ILE A 79 10.60 -13.45 -11.96
C ILE A 79 10.62 -12.26 -11.00
N PRO A 80 11.05 -12.45 -9.73
CA PRO A 80 11.30 -11.35 -8.81
C PRO A 80 12.37 -10.40 -9.35
N ILE A 81 12.29 -9.12 -8.96
CA ILE A 81 13.18 -8.08 -9.47
C ILE A 81 14.63 -8.38 -9.11
N GLU A 82 14.88 -8.85 -7.88
CA GLU A 82 16.21 -9.19 -7.38
C GLU A 82 16.85 -10.29 -8.23
N ASN A 83 16.05 -11.29 -8.64
CA ASN A 83 16.51 -12.36 -9.50
C ASN A 83 16.77 -11.86 -10.92
N ALA A 84 15.92 -10.95 -11.43
CA ALA A 84 16.10 -10.33 -12.74
C ALA A 84 17.39 -9.51 -12.78
N GLU A 85 17.68 -8.74 -11.73
CA GLU A 85 18.92 -7.97 -11.57
C GLU A 85 20.14 -8.88 -11.50
N ALA A 86 20.09 -9.95 -10.70
CA ALA A 86 21.18 -10.92 -10.60
C ALA A 86 21.46 -11.59 -11.96
N LEU A 87 20.40 -11.97 -12.69
CA LEU A 87 20.51 -12.54 -14.04
C LEU A 87 21.12 -11.54 -15.03
N MET A 88 20.72 -10.27 -14.94
CA MET A 88 21.27 -9.20 -15.77
C MET A 88 22.76 -9.01 -15.50
N LEU A 89 23.16 -8.90 -14.23
CA LEU A 89 24.56 -8.75 -13.83
C LEU A 89 25.40 -9.95 -14.29
N ALA A 90 24.87 -11.18 -14.15
CA ALA A 90 25.55 -12.39 -14.62
C ALA A 90 25.74 -12.40 -16.14
N LYS A 91 24.72 -12.01 -16.91
CA LYS A 91 24.77 -11.98 -18.37
C LYS A 91 25.63 -10.86 -18.96
N TRP A 92 25.78 -9.75 -18.23
CA TRP A 92 26.53 -8.57 -18.67
C TRP A 92 27.95 -8.46 -18.09
N GLN A 93 28.47 -9.54 -17.48
CA GLN A 93 29.89 -9.59 -17.10
C GLN A 93 30.82 -9.38 -18.31
N ASP A 94 30.45 -9.94 -19.46
CA ASP A 94 31.01 -9.58 -20.77
C ASP A 94 29.97 -8.75 -21.56
N PRO A 95 30.14 -7.43 -21.69
CA PRO A 95 29.20 -6.57 -22.40
C PRO A 95 29.02 -6.93 -23.87
N ALA A 96 30.06 -7.45 -24.54
CA ALA A 96 29.98 -7.81 -25.95
C ALA A 96 29.09 -9.04 -26.14
N ALA A 97 29.30 -10.08 -25.32
CA ALA A 97 28.46 -11.28 -25.32
C ALA A 97 27.02 -10.98 -24.91
N GLY A 98 26.80 -10.16 -23.88
CA GLY A 98 25.45 -9.76 -23.43
C GLY A 98 24.68 -8.99 -24.50
N ARG A 99 25.35 -8.07 -25.21
CA ARG A 99 24.74 -7.34 -26.34
C ARG A 99 24.39 -8.28 -27.50
N ALA A 100 25.28 -9.22 -27.85
CA ALA A 100 25.02 -10.19 -28.91
C ALA A 100 23.81 -11.10 -28.57
N ASP A 101 23.67 -11.52 -27.31
CA ASP A 101 22.49 -12.27 -26.84
C ASP A 101 21.20 -11.45 -26.97
N LEU A 102 21.24 -10.17 -26.58
CA LEU A 102 20.10 -9.27 -26.68
C LEU A 102 19.66 -9.08 -28.14
N LEU A 103 20.60 -8.81 -29.05
CA LEU A 103 20.29 -8.63 -30.47
C LEU A 103 19.70 -9.90 -31.09
N ARG A 104 20.24 -11.08 -30.78
CA ARG A 104 19.70 -12.36 -31.24
C ARG A 104 18.25 -12.56 -30.77
N ARG A 105 17.95 -12.24 -29.51
CA ARG A 105 16.59 -12.33 -28.96
C ARG A 105 15.65 -11.32 -29.61
N LEU A 106 16.14 -10.11 -29.89
CA LEU A 106 15.38 -9.08 -30.58
C LEU A 106 14.96 -9.57 -31.97
N GLU A 107 15.91 -10.07 -32.76
CA GLU A 107 15.65 -10.60 -34.12
C GLU A 107 14.55 -11.67 -34.12
N VAL A 108 14.59 -12.62 -33.18
CA VAL A 108 13.55 -13.65 -33.03
C VAL A 108 12.20 -13.04 -32.66
N SER A 109 12.16 -12.03 -31.78
CA SER A 109 10.92 -11.39 -31.35
C SER A 109 10.29 -10.47 -32.40
N THR A 110 11.10 -9.88 -33.29
CA THR A 110 10.66 -8.96 -34.35
C THR A 110 10.51 -9.65 -35.71
N ALA A 111 10.84 -10.94 -35.80
CA ALA A 111 10.68 -11.70 -37.03
C ALA A 111 9.22 -11.64 -37.51
N GLN A 112 9.02 -11.25 -38.76
CA GLN A 112 7.69 -11.11 -39.32
C GLN A 112 7.03 -12.50 -39.42
N PRO A 113 5.75 -12.65 -39.03
CA PRO A 113 5.05 -13.92 -39.20
C PRO A 113 5.08 -14.35 -40.67
N PRO A 114 5.20 -15.66 -40.96
CA PRO A 114 5.14 -16.13 -42.34
C PRO A 114 3.82 -15.68 -42.99
N PRO A 115 3.83 -15.32 -44.29
CA PRO A 115 2.61 -14.95 -44.99
C PRO A 115 1.59 -16.08 -44.90
N PRO A 116 0.28 -15.77 -44.75
CA PRO A 116 -0.75 -16.79 -44.67
C PRO A 116 -0.71 -17.67 -45.92
N ALA A 117 -0.83 -18.99 -45.74
CA ALA A 117 -0.85 -19.94 -46.84
C ALA A 117 -2.00 -19.58 -47.79
N ASN A 118 -1.70 -19.49 -49.10
CA ASN A 118 -2.69 -19.20 -50.12
C ASN A 118 -3.69 -20.38 -50.18
N PRO A 119 -4.99 -20.17 -49.89
CA PRO A 119 -5.97 -21.26 -49.91
C PRO A 119 -6.37 -21.70 -51.34
N TYR A 120 -5.78 -21.10 -52.38
CA TYR A 120 -6.09 -21.36 -53.79
C TYR A 120 -4.91 -21.93 -54.60
N GLU A 121 -3.83 -22.34 -53.94
CA GLU A 121 -2.70 -23.12 -54.52
C GLU A 121 -2.76 -24.59 -54.10
#